data_AF-A0A9D7UAA5-F1
#
_entry.id   AF-A0A9D7UAA5-F1
#
_cell.length_a   1.000
_cell.length_b   1.000
_cell.length_c   1.000
_cell.angle_alpha   90.00
_cell.angle_beta   90.00
_cell.angle_gamma   90.00
#
_symmetry.space_group_name_H-M   'P 1'
#
loop_
_entity.id
_entity.type
_entity.pdbx_description
1 polymer ?
#
loop_
_entity_poly.entity_id
_entity_poly.type
_entity_poly.pdbx_seq_one_letter_code
_entity_poly.pdbx_strand_id
1 'polypeptide(L)' 'MTTESPTPDPEQLVSLAYASKVLSVTPMTLRRWIIAGTFPAHRIGKLYKVRASDLSQYLEASKVGGIGEDRSPV' A
#
# COMPACT_ATOMS: atom_id res chain seq x y z
N MET A 1 18.97 18.46 16.73
CA MET A 1 17.69 17.77 16.90
C MET A 1 17.64 16.69 15.84
N THR A 2 17.92 15.44 16.21
CA THR A 2 17.93 14.31 15.27
C THR A 2 16.49 14.02 14.88
N THR A 3 16.13 14.27 13.62
CA THR A 3 14.87 13.80 13.05
C THR A 3 15.04 12.31 12.76
N GLU A 4 14.85 11.47 13.77
CA GLU A 4 14.55 10.06 13.57
C GLU A 4 13.25 9.99 12.76
N SER A 5 13.40 9.73 11.46
CA SER A 5 12.28 9.37 10.62
C SER A 5 11.75 8.05 11.20
N PRO A 6 10.49 7.98 11.66
CA PRO A 6 9.98 6.73 12.21
C PRO A 6 9.90 5.74 11.06
N THR A 7 10.87 4.83 11.00
CA THR A 7 10.73 3.60 10.23
C THR A 7 9.48 2.92 10.76
N PRO A 8 8.40 2.81 9.97
CA PRO A 8 7.15 2.27 10.46
C PRO A 8 7.38 0.83 10.90
N ASP A 9 6.93 0.48 12.10
CA ASP A 9 7.02 -0.90 12.58
C ASP A 9 6.33 -1.85 11.58
N PRO A 10 6.84 -3.06 11.36
CA PRO A 10 6.27 -4.01 10.40
C PRO A 10 4.79 -4.33 10.66
N GLU A 11 4.37 -4.35 11.93
CA GLU A 11 2.97 -4.52 12.34
C GLU A 11 2.14 -3.23 12.29
N GLN A 12 2.75 -2.10 11.94
CA GLN A 12 2.04 -0.83 11.87
C GLN A 12 1.04 -0.82 10.71
N LEU A 13 -0.21 -0.53 11.06
CA LEU A 13 -1.29 -0.35 10.11
C LEU A 13 -1.25 1.05 9.49
N VAL A 14 -0.85 1.12 8.23
CA VAL A 14 -0.80 2.34 7.43
C VAL A 14 -2.13 2.57 6.69
N SER A 15 -2.43 3.82 6.37
CA SER A 15 -3.64 4.18 5.62
C SER A 15 -3.49 3.88 4.12
N LEU A 16 -4.62 3.72 3.42
CA LEU A 16 -4.60 3.59 1.95
C LEU A 16 -3.92 4.77 1.25
N ALA A 17 -4.04 5.98 1.80
CA ALA A 17 -3.39 7.16 1.22
C ALA A 17 -1.86 7.02 1.26
N TYR A 18 -1.31 6.51 2.37
CA TYR A 18 0.13 6.24 2.46
C TYR A 18 0.54 5.09 1.53
N ALA A 19 -0.18 3.97 1.56
CA ALA A 19 0.08 2.82 0.68
C ALA A 19 0.07 3.21 -0.81
N SER A 20 -0.85 4.10 -1.21
CA SER A 20 -0.96 4.59 -2.60
C SER A 20 0.29 5.32 -3.07
N LYS A 21 0.92 6.10 -2.18
CA LYS A 21 2.18 6.81 -2.47
C LYS A 21 3.35 5.84 -2.59
N VAL A 22 3.44 4.88 -1.67
CA VAL A 22 4.53 3.89 -1.66
C VAL A 22 4.47 3.00 -2.90
N LEU A 23 3.28 2.54 -3.29
CA LEU A 23 3.08 1.73 -4.49
C LEU A 23 3.01 2.56 -5.78
N SER A 24 3.00 3.90 -5.68
CA SER A 24 2.79 4.82 -6.81
C SER A 24 1.56 4.48 -7.65
N VAL A 25 0.46 4.13 -6.98
CA VAL A 25 -0.86 3.86 -7.60
C VAL A 25 -1.91 4.83 -7.08
N THR A 26 -3.01 4.98 -7.80
CA THR A 26 -4.11 5.81 -7.31
C THR A 26 -4.84 5.13 -6.12
N PRO A 27 -5.43 5.89 -5.20
CA PRO A 27 -6.28 5.34 -4.13
C PRO A 27 -7.47 4.53 -4.67
N MET A 28 -7.93 4.84 -5.90
CA MET A 28 -9.01 4.13 -6.56
C MET A 28 -8.57 2.73 -7.01
N THR A 29 -7.35 2.61 -7.56
CA THR A 29 -6.74 1.31 -7.90
C THR A 29 -6.57 0.44 -6.66
N LEU A 30 -6.04 1.00 -5.57
CA LEU A 30 -5.93 0.29 -4.29
C LEU A 30 -7.29 -0.19 -3.77
N ARG A 31 -8.33 0.65 -3.83
CA ARG A 31 -9.70 0.23 -3.47
C ARG A 31 -10.19 -0.93 -4.33
N ARG A 32 -9.95 -0.89 -5.65
CA ARG A 32 -10.33 -1.98 -6.56
C ARG A 32 -9.65 -3.29 -6.19
N TRP A 33 -8.35 -3.26 -5.88
CA TRP A 33 -7.60 -4.45 -5.47
C TRP A 33 -8.09 -5.03 -4.14
N ILE A 34 -8.44 -4.18 -3.18
CA ILE A 34 -9.02 -4.60 -1.90
C ILE A 34 -10.38 -5.29 -2.12
N ILE A 35 -11.23 -4.72 -2.97
CA ILE A 35 -12.53 -5.29 -3.31
C ILE A 35 -12.37 -6.61 -4.08
N ALA A 36 -11.38 -6.68 -4.98
CA ALA A 36 -11.06 -7.88 -5.75
C ALA A 36 -10.38 -8.97 -4.92
N GLY A 37 -9.96 -8.67 -3.68
CA GLY A 37 -9.24 -9.60 -2.81
C GLY A 37 -7.79 -9.83 -3.21
N THR A 38 -7.23 -9.02 -4.11
CA THR A 38 -5.85 -9.15 -4.58
C THR A 38 -4.86 -8.39 -3.71
N PHE A 39 -5.33 -7.50 -2.84
CA PHE A 39 -4.47 -6.72 -1.96
C PHE A 39 -4.91 -6.82 -0.49
N PRO A 40 -4.02 -7.23 0.43
CA PRO A 40 -4.36 -7.45 1.83
C PRO A 40 -4.62 -6.12 2.54
N ALA A 41 -5.87 -5.89 2.94
CA ALA A 41 -6.26 -4.74 3.74
C ALA A 41 -7.21 -5.13 4.87
N HIS A 42 -7.06 -4.45 6.00
CA HIS A 42 -7.84 -4.60 7.21
C HIS A 42 -8.83 -3.44 7.33
N ARG A 43 -10.11 -3.75 7.50
CA ARG A 43 -11.13 -2.73 7.72
C ARG A 43 -11.18 -2.36 9.20
N ILE A 44 -10.74 -1.14 9.52
CA ILE A 44 -10.77 -0.58 10.87
C ILE A 44 -11.88 0.49 10.89
N GLY A 45 -13.07 0.09 11.37
CA GLY A 45 -14.27 0.93 11.33
C GLY A 45 -14.70 1.24 9.90
N LYS A 46 -14.61 2.51 9.49
CA LYS A 46 -14.95 2.98 8.13
C LYS A 46 -13.76 3.09 7.18
N LEU A 47 -12.53 2.92 7.70
CA LEU A 47 -11.30 3.09 6.94
C LEU A 47 -10.64 1.74 6.70
N TYR A 48 -10.00 1.60 5.54
CA TYR A 48 -9.13 0.48 5.25
C TYR A 48 -7.70 0.85 5.64
N LYS A 49 -7.02 -0.08 6.30
CA LYS A 49 -5.61 0.01 6.65
C LYS A 49 -4.86 -1.22 6.14
N VAL A 50 -3.57 -1.08 5.95
CA VAL A 50 -2.68 -2.09 5.36
C VAL A 50 -1.53 -2.27 6.32
N ARG A 51 -1.01 -3.48 6.54
CA ARG A 51 0.22 -3.61 7.32
C ARG A 51 1.41 -3.12 6.48
N ALA A 52 2.36 -2.46 7.14
CA ALA A 52 3.60 -2.04 6.49
C ALA A 52 4.39 -3.22 5.90
N SER A 53 4.38 -4.38 6.58
CA SER A 53 4.98 -5.62 6.07
C SER A 53 4.34 -6.10 4.77
N ASP A 54 3.01 -6.20 4.75
CA ASP A 54 2.26 -6.61 3.56
C ASP A 54 2.52 -5.66 2.38
N LEU A 55 2.55 -4.35 2.63
CA LEU A 55 2.84 -3.33 1.63
C LEU A 55 4.23 -3.53 1.00
N SER A 56 5.24 -3.75 1.84
CA SER A 56 6.63 -3.95 1.41
C SER A 56 6.78 -5.26 0.64
N GLN A 57 6.15 -6.34 1.12
CA GLN A 57 6.14 -7.63 0.44
C GLN A 57 5.46 -7.54 -0.93
N TYR A 58 4.36 -6.79 -1.03
CA TYR A 58 3.65 -6.59 -2.29
C TYR A 58 4.48 -5.76 -3.28
N LEU A 59 5.20 -4.73 -2.81
CA LEU A 59 6.11 -3.94 -3.63
C LEU A 59 7.24 -4.81 -4.20
N GLU A 60 7.87 -5.63 -3.37
CA GLU A 60 8.93 -6.54 -3.78
C GLU A 60 8.40 -7.61 -4.76
N ALA A 61 7.24 -8.20 -4.47
CA ALA A 61 6.58 -9.14 -5.38
C ALA A 61 6.23 -8.49 -6.73
N SER A 62 5.81 -7.22 -6.72
CA SER A 62 5.49 -6.47 -7.93
C SER A 62 6.72 -6.17 -8.78
N LYS A 63 7.87 -5.91 -8.14
CA LYS A 63 9.16 -5.69 -8.80
C LYS A 63 9.70 -6.96 -9.46
N VAL A 64 9.44 -8.12 -8.86
CA VAL A 64 9.85 -9.44 -9.38
C VAL A 64 8.87 -9.97 -10.44
N GLY A 65 7.58 -9.65 -10.32
CA GLY A 65 6.51 -10.19 -11.18
C GLY A 65 6.06 -9.28 -12.33
N GLY A 66 6.54 -8.04 -12.43
CA GLY A 66 6.15 -7.12 -13.50
C GLY A 66 4.63 -6.96 -13.61
N ILE A 67 3.95 -6.67 -12.49
CA ILE A 67 2.51 -6.40 -12.55
C ILE A 67 2.28 -5.00 -13.13
N GLY A 68 2.10 -4.97 -14.45
CA GLY A 68 1.23 -4.05 -15.18
C GLY A 68 1.26 -2.59 -14.74
N GLU A 69 2.18 -1.86 -15.36
CA GLU A 69 1.93 -0.58 -16.03
C GLU A 69 0.42 -0.26 -16.21
N ASP A 70 -0.18 0.43 -15.24
CA ASP A 70 -1.26 1.38 -15.51
C ASP A 70 -0.63 2.75 -15.33
N ARG A 71 -0.08 3.26 -16.44
CA ARG A 71 0.28 4.67 -16.59
C ARG A 71 -0.91 5.47 -16.12
N SER A 72 -0.85 6.09 -14.93
CA SER A 72 -1.72 7.23 -14.66
C SER A 72 -1.14 8.39 -15.45
N PRO A 73 -1.79 8.84 -16.54
CA PRO A 73 -1.36 10.07 -17.18
C PRO A 73 -1.77 11.22 -16.25
N VAL A 74 -0.85 12.16 -16.02
CA VAL A 74 -1.23 13.54 -15.74
C VAL A 74 -0.55 14.43 -16.77
#